data_AF-A0A963A606-F1
#
_entry.id   AF-A0A963A606-F1
#
_cell.length_a   1.000
_cell.length_b   1.000
_cell.length_c   1.000
_cell.angle_alpha   90.00
_cell.angle_beta   90.00
_cell.angle_gamma   90.00
#
_symmetry.space_group_name_H-M   'P 1'
#
loop_
_entity.id
_entity.type
_entity.pdbx_description
1 polymer ?
#
loop_
_entity_poly.entity_id
_entity_poly.type
_entity_poly.pdbx_seq_one_letter_code
_entity_poly.pdbx_strand_id
1 'polypeptide(L)'
;MRSLTRTLTASAVFTLAIPIAAPAVANTTLTFKSYSIGAGSSASNLDGSACPAGYDMVSGSCHPGYSDQVRIINQYPNQSADTWRCGFRNNSSSTRTAWVYTLCDQAGPTGILHQVQVSRYTTTSLTNARADEILTDATNVLQTNDGSGDVACATLWARNGNVTAFST
;
A
#
# COMPACT_ATOMS: atom_id res chain seq x y z
N MET A 1 41.45 -37.78 -40.79
CA MET A 1 41.04 -36.46 -40.28
C MET A 1 39.56 -36.26 -40.55
N ARG A 2 38.69 -36.35 -39.54
CA ARG A 2 37.28 -35.92 -39.64
C ARG A 2 36.92 -35.21 -38.34
N SER A 3 36.46 -33.98 -38.53
CA SER A 3 36.29 -32.92 -37.54
C SER A 3 35.16 -33.23 -36.55
N LEU A 4 35.40 -32.99 -35.26
CA LEU A 4 34.39 -32.94 -34.20
C LEU A 4 33.80 -31.52 -34.17
N THR A 5 32.53 -31.39 -34.56
CA THR A 5 31.79 -30.13 -34.42
C THR A 5 31.25 -30.02 -33.00
N ARG A 6 31.84 -29.13 -32.19
CA ARG A 6 31.35 -28.75 -30.85
C ARG A 6 30.11 -27.86 -30.98
N THR A 7 28.99 -28.30 -30.42
CA THR A 7 27.82 -27.46 -30.17
C THR A 7 28.10 -26.53 -29.00
N LEU A 8 28.12 -25.21 -29.24
CA LEU A 8 28.18 -24.20 -28.19
C LEU A 8 26.78 -24.01 -27.59
N THR A 9 26.63 -24.32 -26.31
CA THR A 9 25.49 -23.92 -25.47
C THR A 9 25.57 -22.42 -25.23
N ALA A 10 24.61 -21.66 -25.75
CA ALA A 10 24.45 -20.25 -25.42
C ALA A 10 23.77 -20.14 -24.05
N SER A 11 24.53 -19.71 -23.03
CA SER A 11 23.96 -19.29 -21.74
C SER A 11 23.30 -17.92 -21.92
N ALA A 12 21.98 -17.86 -21.79
CA ALA A 12 21.27 -16.59 -21.68
C ALA A 12 21.46 -16.01 -20.27
N VAL A 13 22.14 -14.87 -20.18
CA VAL A 13 22.21 -14.08 -18.95
C VAL A 13 20.90 -13.32 -18.80
N PHE A 14 20.10 -13.69 -17.80
CA PHE A 14 18.86 -13.00 -17.45
C PHE A 14 19.21 -11.83 -16.52
N THR A 15 19.34 -10.62 -17.06
CA THR A 15 19.51 -9.42 -16.24
C THR A 15 18.13 -8.97 -15.76
N LEU A 16 17.75 -9.29 -14.52
CA LEU A 16 16.61 -8.68 -13.85
C LEU A 16 16.97 -7.22 -13.53
N ALA A 17 16.60 -6.29 -14.42
CA ALA A 17 16.42 -4.91 -14.01
C ALA A 17 15.07 -4.83 -13.29
N ILE A 18 15.09 -4.76 -11.96
CA ILE A 18 13.89 -4.48 -11.16
C ILE A 18 13.74 -2.95 -11.15
N PRO A 19 12.85 -2.34 -11.94
CA PRO A 19 12.47 -0.96 -11.68
C PRO A 19 11.80 -0.94 -10.30
N ILE A 20 12.41 -0.22 -9.35
CA ILE A 20 11.75 0.10 -8.09
C ILE A 20 10.67 1.12 -8.43
N ALA A 21 9.51 0.64 -8.86
CA ALA A 21 8.34 1.48 -9.01
C ALA A 21 7.95 1.98 -7.62
N ALA A 22 7.69 3.28 -7.48
CA ALA A 22 7.09 3.80 -6.27
C ALA A 22 5.78 3.03 -5.99
N PRO A 23 5.47 2.70 -4.72
CA PRO A 23 4.21 2.04 -4.39
C PRO A 23 3.05 2.87 -4.98
N ALA A 24 2.25 2.22 -5.82
CA ALA A 24 1.09 2.85 -6.41
C ALA A 24 0.02 2.96 -5.32
N VAL A 25 -0.39 4.19 -5.02
CA VAL A 25 -1.51 4.46 -4.12
C VAL A 25 -2.79 4.30 -4.95
N ALA A 26 -3.47 3.17 -4.80
CA ALA A 26 -4.51 2.76 -5.75
C ALA A 26 -5.86 3.40 -5.43
N ASN A 27 -6.20 3.50 -4.15
CA ASN A 27 -7.50 3.98 -3.68
C ASN A 27 -7.34 4.70 -2.35
N THR A 28 -7.17 6.02 -2.38
CA THR A 28 -7.00 6.80 -1.15
C THR A 28 -8.33 7.35 -0.65
N THR A 29 -8.50 7.33 0.66
CA THR A 29 -9.56 8.05 1.36
C THR A 29 -8.94 8.92 2.44
N LEU A 30 -9.39 10.18 2.53
CA LEU A 30 -9.02 11.08 3.62
C LEU A 30 -10.15 11.10 4.65
N THR A 31 -9.84 10.69 5.88
CA THR A 31 -10.74 10.85 7.02
C THR A 31 -10.26 11.98 7.92
N PHE A 32 -11.17 12.59 8.68
CA PHE A 32 -10.80 13.64 9.63
C PHE A 32 -11.64 13.60 10.90
N LYS A 33 -11.10 14.19 11.96
CA LYS A 33 -11.78 14.40 13.23
C LYS A 33 -11.41 15.76 13.80
N SER A 34 -12.41 16.53 14.22
CA SER A 34 -12.22 17.85 14.84
C SER A 34 -12.31 17.78 16.36
N TYR A 35 -11.54 18.63 17.03
CA TYR A 35 -11.48 18.73 18.48
C TYR A 35 -11.56 20.18 18.95
N SER A 36 -12.22 20.41 20.09
CA SER A 36 -12.21 21.69 20.78
C SER A 36 -11.12 21.70 21.84
N ILE A 37 -10.17 22.63 21.73
CA ILE A 37 -9.08 22.82 22.69
C ILE A 37 -9.40 24.05 23.52
N GLY A 38 -9.57 23.86 24.83
CA GLY A 38 -9.87 24.94 25.77
C GLY A 38 -8.83 26.07 25.71
N ALA A 39 -9.25 27.29 26.10
CA ALA A 39 -8.35 28.43 26.22
C ALA A 39 -7.13 28.09 27.11
N GLY A 40 -5.94 28.52 26.69
CA GLY A 40 -4.68 28.26 27.41
C GLY A 40 -4.29 26.78 27.60
N SER A 41 -5.05 25.84 27.03
CA SER A 41 -4.95 24.41 27.34
C SER A 41 -4.06 23.65 26.34
N SER A 42 -3.64 22.45 26.74
CA SER A 42 -2.97 21.47 25.86
C SER A 42 -3.78 20.19 25.78
N ALA A 43 -3.79 19.55 24.62
CA ALA A 43 -4.25 18.19 24.45
C ALA A 43 -3.19 17.42 23.63
N SER A 44 -2.62 16.37 24.20
CA SER A 44 -1.39 15.76 23.67
C SER A 44 -1.60 14.50 22.84
N ASN A 45 -2.76 13.86 22.93
CA ASN A 45 -3.03 12.54 22.33
C ASN A 45 -4.43 12.51 21.71
N LEU A 46 -4.68 13.35 20.71
CA LEU A 46 -5.94 13.35 19.96
C LEU A 46 -5.79 12.48 18.73
N ASP A 47 -6.58 11.41 18.66
CA ASP A 47 -6.58 10.49 17.52
C ASP A 47 -7.47 11.01 16.38
N GLY A 48 -7.10 10.71 15.15
CA GLY A 48 -7.92 10.93 13.97
C GLY A 48 -9.14 10.00 13.93
N SER A 49 -9.81 10.01 12.79
CA SER A 49 -10.77 8.95 12.46
C SER A 49 -9.98 7.75 11.94
N ALA A 50 -10.36 6.55 12.39
CA ALA A 50 -9.74 5.32 11.92
C ALA A 50 -10.03 5.12 10.43
N CYS A 51 -9.17 4.36 9.75
CA CYS A 51 -9.43 3.99 8.37
C CYS A 51 -10.67 3.10 8.25
N PRO A 52 -11.43 3.20 7.15
CA PRO A 52 -12.53 2.28 6.87
C PRO A 52 -12.04 0.83 6.82
N ALA A 53 -12.95 -0.13 7.00
CA ALA A 53 -12.61 -1.54 6.84
C ALA A 53 -12.02 -1.81 5.44
N GLY A 54 -10.91 -2.55 5.38
CA GLY A 54 -10.17 -2.82 4.15
C GLY A 54 -9.21 -1.72 3.72
N TYR A 55 -8.93 -0.75 4.59
CA TYR A 55 -7.95 0.31 4.38
C TYR A 55 -6.99 0.39 5.57
N ASP A 56 -5.74 0.71 5.28
CA ASP A 56 -4.70 0.96 6.28
C ASP A 56 -4.33 2.45 6.29
N MET A 57 -3.96 2.96 7.46
CA MET A 57 -3.41 4.30 7.53
C MET A 57 -2.01 4.32 6.90
N VAL A 58 -1.85 5.14 5.87
CA VAL A 58 -0.56 5.36 5.21
C VAL A 58 0.11 6.66 5.65
N SER A 59 -0.68 7.66 6.06
CA SER A 59 -0.15 8.94 6.52
C SER A 59 -1.21 9.73 7.29
N GLY A 60 -0.87 10.93 7.73
CA GLY A 60 -1.82 11.85 8.34
C GLY A 60 -1.20 13.21 8.60
N SER A 61 -2.00 14.12 9.15
CA SER A 61 -1.52 15.45 9.52
C SER A 61 -2.36 16.11 10.61
N CYS A 62 -1.74 17.07 11.30
CA CYS A 62 -2.38 17.91 12.31
C CYS A 62 -2.63 19.30 11.73
N HIS A 63 -3.81 19.86 11.96
CA HIS A 63 -4.17 21.18 11.45
C HIS A 63 -4.74 22.08 12.56
N PRO A 64 -4.03 23.17 12.93
CA PRO A 64 -4.36 24.03 14.07
C PRO A 64 -5.50 25.03 13.82
N GLY A 65 -6.17 24.97 12.67
CA GLY A 65 -7.37 25.76 12.43
C GLY A 65 -7.18 27.18 11.95
N TYR A 66 -6.21 27.39 11.04
CA TYR A 66 -5.86 28.72 10.51
C TYR A 66 -5.59 29.76 11.62
N SER A 67 -5.18 29.30 12.80
CA SER A 67 -4.89 30.13 13.96
C SER A 67 -3.44 29.92 14.36
N ASP A 68 -2.65 31.00 14.34
CA ASP A 68 -1.26 31.03 14.81
C ASP A 68 -1.15 30.82 16.33
N GLN A 69 -2.25 31.02 17.05
CA GLN A 69 -2.36 30.82 18.49
C GLN A 69 -2.48 29.33 18.87
N VAL A 70 -2.77 28.44 17.92
CA VAL A 70 -2.78 26.99 18.14
C VAL A 70 -1.52 26.39 17.52
N ARG A 71 -0.69 25.76 18.35
CA ARG A 71 0.57 25.12 17.92
C ARG A 71 0.43 23.61 17.94
N ILE A 72 0.95 22.96 16.91
CA ILE A 72 1.15 21.51 16.92
C ILE A 72 2.34 21.21 17.84
N ILE A 73 2.14 20.38 18.86
CA ILE A 73 3.20 19.98 19.80
C ILE A 73 3.74 18.57 19.53
N ASN A 74 2.93 17.72 18.90
CA ASN A 74 3.37 16.42 18.40
C ASN A 74 2.47 15.98 17.24
N GLN A 75 3.01 15.10 16.40
CA GLN A 75 2.26 14.41 15.35
C GLN A 75 2.97 13.10 15.06
N TYR A 76 2.25 11.98 15.09
CA TYR A 76 2.83 10.66 14.85
C TYR A 76 1.75 9.63 14.49
N PRO A 77 2.10 8.56 13.76
CA PRO A 77 1.18 7.48 13.46
C PRO A 77 0.76 6.71 14.73
N ASN A 78 -0.51 6.30 14.81
CA ASN A 78 -1.04 5.37 15.79
C ASN A 78 -1.50 4.10 15.06
N GLN A 79 -0.52 3.23 14.77
CA GLN A 79 -0.70 2.01 13.95
C GLN A 79 -1.69 1.02 14.58
N SER A 80 -1.75 0.91 15.91
CA SER A 80 -2.65 -0.07 16.55
C SER A 80 -4.13 0.30 16.45
N ALA A 81 -4.44 1.53 16.04
CA ALA A 81 -5.82 2.00 15.87
C ALA A 81 -6.08 2.54 14.46
N ASP A 82 -5.16 2.35 13.51
CA ASP A 82 -5.23 2.89 12.14
C ASP A 82 -5.62 4.37 12.08
N THR A 83 -5.00 5.18 12.96
CA THR A 83 -5.26 6.61 13.07
C THR A 83 -3.97 7.41 13.09
N TRP A 84 -4.06 8.67 12.67
CA TRP A 84 -3.01 9.64 12.98
C TRP A 84 -3.24 10.26 14.36
N ARG A 85 -2.18 10.49 15.14
CA ARG A 85 -2.28 11.15 16.45
C ARG A 85 -1.64 12.52 16.42
N CYS A 86 -2.32 13.46 17.05
CA CYS A 86 -1.92 14.85 17.13
C CYS A 86 -1.96 15.39 18.55
N GLY A 87 -1.06 16.33 18.82
CA GLY A 87 -1.04 17.13 20.01
C GLY A 87 -1.13 18.60 19.65
N PHE A 88 -1.96 19.35 20.37
CA PHE A 88 -2.14 20.79 20.19
C PHE A 88 -1.98 21.55 21.51
N ARG A 89 -1.39 22.75 21.42
CA ARG A 89 -1.38 23.78 22.46
C ARG A 89 -2.18 24.99 21.98
N ASN A 90 -3.23 25.36 22.70
CA ASN A 90 -3.96 26.59 22.46
C ASN A 90 -3.43 27.70 23.38
N ASN A 91 -2.75 28.69 22.82
CA ASN A 91 -2.22 29.85 23.55
C ASN A 91 -3.20 31.03 23.59
N SER A 92 -4.38 30.91 22.98
CA SER A 92 -5.39 31.97 23.02
C SER A 92 -6.23 31.94 24.28
N SER A 93 -6.88 33.07 24.57
CA SER A 93 -7.84 33.23 25.67
C SER A 93 -9.23 32.66 25.35
N SER A 94 -9.41 32.04 24.17
CA SER A 94 -10.68 31.44 23.75
C SER A 94 -10.49 29.98 23.36
N THR A 95 -11.54 29.17 23.43
CA THR A 95 -11.54 27.82 22.86
C THR A 95 -11.28 27.88 21.35
N ARG A 96 -10.51 26.92 20.83
CA ARG A 96 -10.17 26.82 19.41
C ARG A 96 -10.44 25.42 18.89
N THR A 97 -10.72 25.32 17.60
CA THR A 97 -10.88 24.03 16.92
C THR A 97 -9.57 23.61 16.27
N ALA A 98 -9.24 22.33 16.38
CA ALA A 98 -8.14 21.70 15.66
C ALA A 98 -8.66 20.45 14.93
N TRP A 99 -7.95 20.03 13.88
CA TRP A 99 -8.32 18.87 13.07
C TRP A 99 -7.17 17.88 13.01
N VAL A 100 -7.52 16.61 13.04
CA VAL A 100 -6.62 15.49 12.81
C VAL A 100 -7.08 14.79 11.55
N TYR A 101 -6.19 14.69 10.56
CA TYR A 101 -6.42 14.04 9.28
C TYR A 101 -5.72 12.69 9.26
N THR A 102 -6.41 11.65 8.81
CA THR A 102 -5.83 10.32 8.54
C THR A 102 -5.98 10.04 7.04
N LEU A 103 -4.87 9.83 6.36
CA LEU A 103 -4.85 9.37 4.98
C LEU A 103 -4.81 7.84 4.99
N CYS A 104 -5.84 7.25 4.40
CA CYS A 104 -6.02 5.82 4.28
C CYS A 104 -5.78 5.42 2.84
N ASP A 105 -5.09 4.32 2.62
CA ASP A 105 -5.07 3.64 1.33
C ASP A 105 -5.73 2.29 1.50
N GLN A 106 -6.27 1.74 0.41
CA GLN A 106 -6.80 0.39 0.43
C GLN A 106 -5.68 -0.53 0.93
N ALA A 107 -5.98 -1.35 1.94
CA ALA A 107 -5.03 -2.30 2.50
C ALA A 107 -4.64 -3.24 1.36
N GLY A 108 -3.53 -2.90 0.69
CA GLY A 108 -2.94 -3.75 -0.29
C GLY A 108 -2.45 -5.00 0.43
N PRO A 109 -2.44 -6.17 -0.23
CA PRO A 109 -1.73 -7.31 0.33
C PRO A 109 -0.28 -6.86 0.57
N THR A 110 0.19 -6.81 1.82
CA THR A 110 1.57 -6.38 2.09
C THR A 110 2.51 -7.48 1.61
N GLY A 111 3.46 -7.16 0.73
CA GLY A 111 4.35 -8.20 0.19
C GLY A 111 5.34 -7.78 -0.90
N ILE A 112 6.25 -8.71 -1.23
CA ILE A 112 7.17 -8.59 -2.37
C ILE A 112 6.36 -8.71 -3.65
N LEU A 113 6.41 -7.68 -4.51
CA LEU A 113 5.73 -7.68 -5.80
C LEU A 113 6.48 -8.49 -6.85
N HIS A 114 5.84 -9.53 -7.35
CA HIS A 114 6.24 -10.33 -8.50
C HIS A 114 5.43 -9.91 -9.72
N GLN A 115 6.09 -9.20 -10.64
CA GLN A 115 5.49 -8.82 -11.90
C GLN A 115 5.71 -9.91 -12.96
N VAL A 116 4.63 -10.40 -13.56
CA VAL A 116 4.66 -11.49 -14.55
C VAL A 116 4.12 -11.06 -15.90
N GLN A 117 4.76 -11.51 -16.97
CA GLN A 117 4.16 -11.46 -18.30
C GLN A 117 3.17 -12.62 -18.45
N VAL A 118 1.95 -12.30 -18.85
CA VAL A 118 0.91 -13.31 -19.09
C VAL A 118 0.70 -13.44 -20.59
N SER A 119 0.79 -14.67 -21.07
CA SER A 119 0.60 -15.00 -22.47
C SER A 119 -0.41 -16.14 -22.59
N ARG A 120 -1.32 -16.04 -23.56
CA ARG A 120 -2.31 -17.08 -23.84
C ARG A 120 -2.06 -17.71 -25.20
N TYR A 121 -2.45 -18.96 -25.36
CA TYR A 121 -2.49 -19.55 -26.68
C TYR A 121 -3.63 -18.90 -27.50
N THR A 122 -3.44 -18.73 -28.80
CA THR A 122 -4.38 -18.00 -29.67
C THR A 122 -5.83 -18.52 -29.63
N THR A 123 -6.04 -19.81 -29.32
CA THR A 123 -7.38 -20.41 -29.20
C THR A 123 -8.01 -20.28 -27.81
N THR A 124 -7.26 -19.81 -26.80
CA THR A 124 -7.75 -19.67 -25.42
C THR A 124 -8.29 -18.27 -25.19
N SER A 125 -9.44 -18.10 -24.54
CA SER A 125 -9.97 -16.78 -24.16
C SER A 125 -9.53 -16.40 -22.75
N LEU A 126 -8.40 -15.69 -22.63
CA LEU A 126 -7.95 -15.07 -21.38
C LEU A 126 -7.87 -13.55 -21.58
N THR A 127 -8.67 -12.81 -20.83
CA THR A 127 -8.68 -11.34 -20.86
C THR A 127 -7.74 -10.78 -19.81
N ASN A 128 -7.38 -9.50 -19.93
CA ASN A 128 -6.63 -8.78 -18.90
C ASN A 128 -7.31 -8.88 -17.53
N ALA A 129 -8.61 -8.57 -17.46
CA ALA A 129 -9.38 -8.61 -16.22
C ALA A 129 -9.36 -10.01 -15.59
N ARG A 130 -9.57 -11.06 -16.40
CA ARG A 130 -9.54 -12.43 -15.89
C ARG A 130 -8.15 -12.85 -15.40
N ALA A 131 -7.10 -12.38 -16.07
CA ALA A 131 -5.73 -12.64 -15.63
C ALA A 131 -5.39 -11.88 -14.34
N ASP A 132 -5.90 -10.65 -14.15
CA ASP A 132 -5.75 -9.91 -12.91
C ASP A 132 -6.46 -10.62 -11.74
N GLU A 133 -7.69 -11.08 -11.94
CA GLU A 133 -8.42 -11.89 -10.95
C GLU A 133 -7.62 -13.12 -10.50
N ILE A 134 -7.04 -13.87 -11.45
CA ILE A 134 -6.24 -15.06 -11.14
C ILE A 134 -4.99 -14.71 -10.31
N LEU A 135 -4.32 -13.60 -10.60
CA LEU A 135 -3.13 -13.18 -9.85
C LEU A 135 -3.49 -12.63 -8.47
N THR A 136 -4.64 -11.97 -8.34
CA THR A 136 -5.20 -11.60 -7.03
C THR A 136 -5.55 -12.85 -6.21
N ASP A 137 -6.20 -13.85 -6.81
CA ASP A 137 -6.50 -15.12 -6.14
C ASP A 137 -5.21 -15.83 -5.69
N ALA A 138 -4.19 -15.88 -6.55
CA ALA A 138 -2.90 -16.46 -6.22
C ALA A 138 -2.22 -15.72 -5.05
N THR A 139 -2.29 -14.39 -5.04
CA THR A 139 -1.80 -13.55 -3.93
C THR A 139 -2.52 -13.91 -2.63
N ASN A 140 -3.85 -14.01 -2.66
CA ASN A 140 -4.66 -14.35 -1.48
C ASN A 140 -4.30 -15.74 -0.94
N VAL A 141 -4.14 -16.73 -1.82
CA VAL A 141 -3.75 -18.09 -1.43
C VAL A 141 -2.38 -18.09 -0.75
N LEU A 142 -1.38 -17.45 -1.35
CA LEU A 142 0.00 -17.46 -0.83
C LEU A 142 0.16 -16.67 0.49
N GLN A 143 -0.78 -15.78 0.80
CA GLN A 143 -0.80 -15.00 2.04
C GLN A 143 -1.71 -15.59 3.11
N THR A 144 -2.54 -16.58 2.78
CA THR A 144 -3.41 -17.24 3.75
C THR A 144 -2.59 -18.28 4.52
N ASN A 145 -2.67 -18.25 5.86
CA ASN A 145 -2.17 -19.34 6.70
C ASN A 145 -3.35 -20.25 7.07
N ASP A 146 -3.37 -21.48 6.54
CA ASP A 146 -4.49 -22.41 6.71
C ASP A 146 -4.32 -23.42 7.86
N GLY A 147 -3.21 -23.39 8.58
CA GLY A 147 -3.01 -24.26 9.75
C GLY A 147 -1.55 -24.43 10.19
N SER A 148 -1.38 -25.25 11.24
CA SER A 148 -0.05 -25.56 11.77
C SER A 148 0.76 -26.38 10.74
N GLY A 149 1.75 -25.74 10.13
CA GLY A 149 2.61 -26.35 9.10
C GLY A 149 2.60 -25.59 7.77
N ASP A 150 1.68 -24.63 7.62
CA ASP A 150 1.61 -23.77 6.45
C ASP A 150 2.55 -22.56 6.58
N VAL A 151 3.11 -22.14 5.44
CA VAL A 151 4.04 -21.01 5.34
C VAL A 151 3.43 -19.96 4.42
N ALA A 152 2.59 -19.11 5.00
CA ALA A 152 2.14 -17.89 4.35
C ALA A 152 3.33 -16.95 4.12
N CYS A 153 3.41 -16.39 2.91
CA CYS A 153 4.47 -15.47 2.51
C CYS A 153 3.85 -14.17 2.02
N ALA A 154 4.37 -13.06 2.54
CA ALA A 154 4.04 -11.71 2.10
C ALA A 154 4.52 -11.49 0.65
N THR A 155 3.77 -12.02 -0.33
CA THR A 155 4.06 -11.97 -1.77
C THR A 155 2.85 -11.49 -2.53
N LEU A 156 3.08 -10.67 -3.54
CA LEU A 156 2.09 -10.03 -4.39
C LEU A 156 2.32 -10.45 -5.84
N TRP A 157 1.28 -10.76 -6.60
CA TRP A 157 1.39 -11.06 -8.02
C TRP A 157 0.60 -10.05 -8.86
N ALA A 158 1.24 -9.49 -9.87
CA ALA A 158 0.60 -8.56 -10.80
C ALA A 158 1.09 -8.76 -12.23
N ARG A 159 0.28 -8.40 -13.22
CA ARG A 159 0.71 -8.44 -14.62
C ARG A 159 1.67 -7.31 -14.96
N ASN A 160 2.71 -7.66 -15.71
CA ASN A 160 3.58 -6.71 -16.40
C ASN A 160 3.06 -6.46 -17.82
N GLY A 161 2.15 -5.49 -17.97
CA GLY A 161 1.53 -5.16 -19.25
C GLY A 161 0.39 -6.11 -19.65
N ASN A 162 -0.13 -5.94 -20.87
CA ASN A 162 -1.30 -6.67 -21.38
C ASN A 162 -1.05 -8.17 -21.56
N VAL A 163 -2.12 -8.98 -21.47
CA VAL A 163 -2.09 -10.39 -21.87
C VAL A 163 -1.75 -10.47 -23.35
N THR A 164 -0.64 -11.12 -23.67
CA THR A 164 -0.18 -11.33 -25.05
C THR A 164 -0.64 -12.69 -25.57
N ALA A 165 -0.50 -12.93 -26.87
CA ALA A 165 -0.88 -14.20 -27.50
C ALA A 165 0.31 -14.87 -28.18
N PHE A 166 0.35 -16.20 -28.14
CA PHE A 166 1.32 -17.03 -28.87
C PHE A 166 0.63 -18.17 -29.61
N SER A 167 1.28 -18.68 -30.67
CA SER A 167 0.72 -19.71 -31.56
C SER A 167 1.63 -20.92 -31.78
N THR A 168 2.84 -20.91 -31.22
CA THR A 168 3.89 -21.95 -31.37
C THR A 168 4.63 -22.15 -30.07
#